data_AF-A0A7Y1W344-F1
#
_entry.id   AF-A0A7Y1W344-F1
#
_cell.length_a   1.000
_cell.length_b   1.000
_cell.length_c   1.000
_cell.angle_alpha   90.00
_cell.angle_beta   90.00
_cell.angle_gamma   90.00
#
_symmetry.space_group_name_H-M   'P 1'
#
loop_
_entity.id
_entity.type
_entity.pdbx_description
1 polymer ?
#
loop_
_entity_poly.entity_id
_entity_poly.type
_entity_poly.pdbx_seq_one_letter_code
_entity_poly.pdbx_strand_id
1 'polypeptide(L)'
;RDGEIGIFNRSYYEEVLTVRVHPEFLEGQYPAGVPEPERLWPARFRAIREHERHLAMSSTVILKFWLHVSPEEQARRFLDRIEQADKRWKFSSHDVTEAGFRAQYDKAVLDMLNETSRPWAPWFAIPADDKPFMRLQVARVLHQALASLPLAYPQPDARDDQEMETVAMRLRKQLDGD
;
A
#
# COMPACT_ATOMS: atom_id res chain seq x y z
N ARG A 1 15.85 -2.70 -12.18
CA ARG A 1 16.02 -1.24 -11.99
C ARG A 1 15.58 -1.01 -10.57
N ASP A 2 16.51 -0.71 -9.69
CA ASP A 2 16.25 -0.62 -8.26
C ASP A 2 16.14 0.86 -7.89
N GLY A 3 15.18 1.24 -7.04
CA GLY A 3 14.86 2.63 -6.71
C GLY A 3 13.45 3.11 -7.09
N GLU A 4 12.55 2.20 -7.46
CA GLU A 4 11.14 2.51 -7.72
C GLU A 4 10.31 2.50 -6.42
N ILE A 5 9.24 3.31 -6.39
CA ILE A 5 8.22 3.27 -5.33
C ILE A 5 6.97 2.61 -5.91
N GLY A 6 6.68 1.39 -5.46
CA GLY A 6 5.44 0.69 -5.77
C GLY A 6 4.32 1.09 -4.81
N ILE A 7 3.16 1.51 -5.34
CA ILE A 7 1.97 1.81 -4.54
C ILE A 7 0.88 0.81 -4.86
N PHE A 8 0.50 0.04 -3.84
CA PHE A 8 -0.60 -0.91 -3.90
C PHE A 8 -1.85 -0.23 -3.32
N ASN A 9 -2.79 0.16 -4.20
CA ASN A 9 -4.11 0.62 -3.79
C ASN A 9 -5.04 -0.61 -3.66
N ARG A 10 -5.28 -1.02 -2.41
CA ARG A 10 -5.52 -2.42 -2.02
C ARG A 10 -4.29 -3.29 -2.25
N SER A 11 -4.31 -4.55 -1.84
CA SER A 11 -3.14 -5.44 -1.93
C SER A 11 -3.54 -6.91 -1.79
N TYR A 12 -2.58 -7.81 -1.67
CA TYR A 12 -2.81 -9.23 -1.33
C TYR A 12 -3.51 -9.42 0.03
N TYR A 13 -3.63 -8.39 0.86
CA TYR A 13 -4.42 -8.45 2.09
C TYR A 13 -5.93 -8.62 1.87
N GLU A 14 -6.46 -8.38 0.67
CA GLU A 14 -7.85 -8.69 0.33
C GLU A 14 -8.18 -10.19 0.55
N GLU A 15 -7.19 -11.07 0.42
CA GLU A 15 -7.32 -12.52 0.68
C GLU A 15 -7.52 -12.87 2.16
N VAL A 16 -7.31 -11.93 3.09
CA VAL A 16 -7.59 -12.12 4.52
C VAL A 16 -8.57 -11.08 5.07
N LEU A 17 -9.13 -10.24 4.20
CA LEU A 17 -10.16 -9.24 4.49
C LEU A 17 -11.45 -9.61 3.76
N THR A 18 -11.62 -9.18 2.51
CA THR A 18 -12.82 -9.40 1.71
C THR A 18 -13.16 -10.88 1.56
N VAL A 19 -12.19 -11.72 1.22
CA VAL A 19 -12.39 -13.18 1.09
C VAL A 19 -12.71 -13.86 2.42
N ARG A 20 -12.32 -13.24 3.55
CA ARG A 20 -12.63 -13.74 4.88
C ARG A 20 -14.03 -13.39 5.35
N VAL A 21 -14.54 -12.23 4.92
CA VAL A 21 -15.93 -11.81 5.17
C VAL A 21 -16.89 -12.56 4.25
N HIS A 22 -16.47 -12.79 3.01
CA HIS A 22 -17.23 -13.44 1.94
C HIS A 22 -16.53 -14.73 1.48
N PRO A 23 -16.61 -15.81 2.28
CA PRO A 23 -15.90 -17.07 2.02
C PRO A 23 -16.37 -17.80 0.76
N GLU A 24 -17.50 -17.43 0.16
CA GLU A 24 -17.96 -17.93 -1.14
C GLU A 24 -16.92 -17.69 -2.26
N PHE A 25 -16.07 -16.66 -2.13
CA PHE A 25 -14.97 -16.43 -3.07
C PHE A 25 -13.91 -17.54 -3.05
N LEU A 26 -13.86 -18.36 -1.99
CA LEU A 26 -12.93 -19.48 -1.89
C LEU A 26 -13.33 -20.65 -2.82
N GLU A 27 -14.59 -20.80 -3.18
CA GLU A 27 -15.05 -21.91 -4.03
C GLU A 27 -14.35 -21.91 -5.40
N GLY A 28 -14.17 -20.73 -5.98
CA GLY A 28 -13.42 -20.57 -7.24
C GLY A 28 -11.91 -20.75 -7.10
N GLN A 29 -11.36 -20.63 -5.89
CA GLN A 29 -9.93 -20.77 -5.61
C GLN A 29 -9.53 -22.20 -5.24
N TYR A 30 -10.46 -22.97 -4.68
CA TYR A 30 -10.23 -24.33 -4.19
C TYR A 30 -11.23 -25.32 -4.82
N PRO A 31 -11.08 -25.64 -6.13
CA PRO A 31 -11.98 -26.57 -6.82
C PRO A 31 -11.95 -27.99 -6.23
N ALA A 32 -10.90 -28.35 -5.50
CA ALA A 32 -10.76 -29.64 -4.80
C ALA A 32 -11.32 -29.63 -3.36
N GLY A 33 -11.94 -28.52 -2.93
CA GLY A 33 -12.48 -28.33 -1.59
C GLY A 33 -11.71 -27.28 -0.79
N VAL A 34 -12.46 -26.35 -0.19
CA VAL A 34 -11.93 -25.29 0.66
C VAL A 34 -11.38 -25.90 1.96
N PRO A 35 -10.13 -25.61 2.37
CA PRO A 35 -9.61 -26.07 3.66
C PRO A 35 -10.40 -25.50 4.83
N GLU A 36 -10.44 -26.24 5.93
CA GLU A 36 -11.07 -25.78 7.18
C GLU A 36 -10.55 -24.39 7.59
N PRO A 37 -11.43 -23.44 7.98
CA PRO A 37 -11.05 -22.07 8.33
C PRO A 37 -9.91 -21.97 9.35
N GLU A 38 -9.86 -22.87 10.33
CA GLU A 38 -8.85 -22.93 11.40
C GLU A 38 -7.45 -23.23 10.86
N ARG A 39 -7.36 -23.86 9.68
CA ARG A 39 -6.10 -24.12 8.98
C ARG A 39 -5.83 -23.08 7.91
N LEU A 40 -6.88 -22.65 7.20
CA LEU A 40 -6.78 -21.72 6.07
C LEU A 40 -6.22 -20.36 6.48
N TRP A 41 -6.83 -19.69 7.46
CA TRP A 41 -6.46 -18.30 7.81
C TRP A 41 -5.04 -18.19 8.39
N PRO A 42 -4.62 -19.05 9.35
CA PRO A 42 -3.24 -19.04 9.82
C PRO A 42 -2.22 -19.33 8.72
N ALA A 43 -2.55 -20.22 7.78
CA ALA A 43 -1.69 -20.49 6.63
C ALA A 43 -1.56 -19.27 5.70
N ARG A 44 -2.65 -18.54 5.44
CA ARG A 44 -2.61 -17.29 4.64
C ARG A 44 -1.77 -16.21 5.32
N PHE A 45 -1.95 -15.99 6.62
CA PHE A 45 -1.11 -15.05 7.37
C PHE A 45 0.37 -15.44 7.34
N ARG A 46 0.67 -16.75 7.45
CA ARG A 46 2.04 -17.25 7.33
C ARG A 46 2.62 -16.95 5.95
N ALA A 47 1.89 -17.27 4.89
CA ALA A 47 2.31 -17.02 3.51
C ALA A 47 2.56 -15.53 3.25
N ILE A 48 1.68 -14.64 3.74
CA ILE A 48 1.88 -13.19 3.65
C ILE A 48 3.17 -12.76 4.35
N ARG A 49 3.40 -13.21 5.59
CA ARG A 49 4.63 -12.88 6.33
C ARG A 49 5.88 -13.39 5.63
N GLU A 50 5.84 -14.60 5.09
CA GLU A 50 6.96 -15.22 4.35
C GLU A 50 7.27 -14.42 3.08
N HIS A 51 6.24 -14.03 2.32
CA HIS A 51 6.37 -13.20 1.14
C HIS A 51 7.00 -11.83 1.46
N GLU A 52 6.45 -11.11 2.45
CA GLU A 52 6.98 -9.82 2.89
C GLU A 52 8.41 -9.92 3.42
N ARG A 53 8.73 -11.01 4.14
CA ARG A 53 10.07 -11.24 4.65
C ARG A 53 11.07 -11.44 3.51
N HIS A 54 10.70 -12.19 2.48
CA HIS A 54 11.54 -12.38 1.30
C HIS A 54 11.81 -11.06 0.57
N LEU A 55 10.79 -10.22 0.40
CA LEU A 55 10.93 -8.89 -0.19
C LEU A 55 11.85 -7.99 0.65
N ALA A 56 11.67 -7.97 1.97
CA ALA A 56 12.50 -7.18 2.87
C ALA A 56 13.97 -7.62 2.87
N MET A 57 14.23 -8.93 2.77
CA MET A 57 15.59 -9.47 2.61
C MET A 57 16.22 -9.08 1.27
N SER A 58 15.39 -8.80 0.26
CA SER A 58 15.81 -8.34 -1.06
C SER A 58 15.81 -6.81 -1.16
N SER A 59 16.09 -6.11 -0.05
CA SER A 59 16.18 -4.65 0.05
C SER A 59 14.89 -3.87 -0.25
N THR A 60 13.72 -4.50 -0.19
CA THR A 60 12.43 -3.79 -0.33
C THR A 60 11.97 -3.24 1.02
N VAL A 61 11.80 -1.92 1.12
CA VAL A 61 11.17 -1.30 2.30
C VAL A 61 9.65 -1.40 2.17
N ILE A 62 9.02 -2.08 3.13
CA ILE A 62 7.57 -2.31 3.13
C ILE A 62 6.91 -1.46 4.21
N LEU A 63 5.94 -0.63 3.81
CA LEU A 63 5.13 0.18 4.72
C LEU A 63 3.66 -0.08 4.42
N LYS A 64 2.88 -0.45 5.45
CA LYS A 64 1.48 -0.83 5.29
C LYS A 64 0.59 0.12 6.07
N PHE A 65 -0.41 0.69 5.42
CA PHE A 65 -1.27 1.70 6.01
C PHE A 65 -2.71 1.20 6.06
N TRP A 66 -3.26 1.09 7.26
CA TRP A 66 -4.70 0.89 7.44
C TRP A 66 -5.33 2.24 7.74
N LEU A 67 -6.13 2.73 6.79
CA LEU A 67 -6.81 4.01 6.88
C LEU A 67 -8.16 3.81 7.59
N HIS A 68 -8.18 3.99 8.91
CA HIS A 68 -9.35 3.73 9.74
C HIS A 68 -10.34 4.89 9.67
N VAL A 69 -11.52 4.63 9.09
CA VAL A 69 -12.64 5.57 9.02
C VAL A 69 -13.73 5.12 10.01
N SER A 70 -14.22 6.07 10.81
CA SER A 70 -15.33 5.82 11.73
C SER A 70 -16.62 5.47 10.97
N PRO A 71 -17.53 4.65 11.55
CA PRO A 71 -18.84 4.38 10.95
C PRO A 71 -19.61 5.65 10.60
N GLU A 72 -19.55 6.65 11.48
CA GLU A 72 -20.23 7.93 11.31
C GLU A 72 -19.69 8.71 10.10
N GLU A 73 -18.35 8.78 9.98
CA GLU A 73 -17.74 9.44 8.84
C GLU A 73 -17.99 8.68 7.53
N GLN A 74 -17.97 7.34 7.57
CA GLN A 74 -18.27 6.53 6.41
C GLN A 74 -19.69 6.80 5.90
N ALA A 75 -20.68 6.83 6.81
CA ALA A 75 -22.06 7.15 6.48
C ALA A 75 -22.19 8.57 5.90
N ARG A 76 -21.53 9.57 6.51
CA ARG A 76 -21.50 10.95 6.00
C ARG A 76 -20.93 11.01 4.57
N ARG A 77 -19.82 10.31 4.31
CA ARG A 77 -19.21 10.25 2.98
C ARG A 77 -20.09 9.56 1.94
N PHE A 78 -20.88 8.56 2.33
CA PHE A 78 -21.84 7.93 1.43
C PHE A 78 -22.97 8.89 1.08
N LEU A 79 -23.53 9.58 2.08
CA LEU A 79 -24.58 10.56 1.85
C LEU A 79 -24.11 11.67 0.90
N ASP A 80 -22.93 12.25 1.15
CA ASP A 80 -22.33 13.28 0.29
C ASP A 80 -22.18 12.81 -1.17
N ARG A 81 -21.82 11.54 -1.40
CA ARG A 81 -21.67 10.98 -2.76
C ARG A 81 -23.01 10.80 -3.48
N ILE A 82 -24.07 10.47 -2.74
CA ILE A 82 -25.42 10.31 -3.28
C ILE A 82 -26.02 11.68 -3.62
N GLU A 83 -25.81 12.66 -2.75
CA GLU A 83 -26.42 13.99 -2.90
C GLU A 83 -25.72 14.83 -3.99
N GLN A 84 -24.42 14.64 -4.21
CA GLN A 84 -23.64 15.40 -5.20
C GLN A 84 -23.68 14.75 -6.59
N ALA A 85 -24.33 15.43 -7.55
CA ALA A 85 -24.58 14.91 -8.89
C ALA A 85 -23.31 14.46 -9.65
N ASP A 86 -22.19 15.15 -9.46
CA ASP A 86 -20.89 14.85 -10.07
C ASP A 86 -20.16 13.63 -9.44
N LYS A 87 -20.63 13.16 -8.27
CA LYS A 87 -20.04 12.03 -7.54
C LYS A 87 -20.88 10.76 -7.57
N ARG A 88 -22.14 10.84 -8.00
CA ARG A 88 -23.07 9.70 -8.08
C ARG A 88 -22.52 8.51 -8.86
N TRP A 89 -21.76 8.76 -9.92
CA TRP A 89 -21.16 7.69 -10.73
C TRP A 89 -20.15 6.82 -9.97
N LYS A 90 -19.59 7.31 -8.86
CA LYS A 90 -18.64 6.58 -8.00
C LYS A 90 -19.34 5.81 -6.87
N PHE A 91 -20.64 5.97 -6.70
CA PHE A 91 -21.39 5.31 -5.65
C PHE A 91 -21.93 3.97 -6.15
N SER A 92 -21.71 2.91 -5.39
CA SER A 92 -22.35 1.61 -5.61
C SER A 92 -23.28 1.34 -4.43
N SER A 93 -24.50 0.86 -4.71
CA SER A 93 -25.39 0.36 -3.65
C SER A 93 -24.77 -0.81 -2.89
N HIS A 94 -23.85 -1.55 -3.51
CA HIS A 94 -23.08 -2.60 -2.86
C HIS A 94 -22.22 -2.08 -1.69
N ASP A 95 -21.75 -0.82 -1.74
CA ASP A 95 -20.97 -0.22 -0.65
C ASP A 95 -21.78 -0.12 0.66
N VAL A 96 -23.11 0.01 0.54
CA VAL A 96 -24.03 0.05 1.69
C VAL A 96 -24.26 -1.36 2.22
N THR A 97 -24.37 -2.36 1.34
CA THR A 97 -24.44 -3.77 1.74
C THR A 97 -23.18 -4.19 2.51
N GLU A 98 -22.00 -3.79 2.03
CA GLU A 98 -20.72 -4.06 2.70
C GLU A 98 -20.62 -3.39 4.08
N ALA A 99 -21.25 -2.21 4.26
CA ALA A 99 -21.31 -1.57 5.57
C ALA A 99 -22.06 -2.42 6.62
N GLY A 100 -22.97 -3.32 6.18
CA GLY A 100 -23.65 -4.29 7.04
C GLY A 100 -22.72 -5.36 7.63
N PHE A 101 -21.54 -5.57 7.04
CA PHE A 101 -20.52 -6.53 7.50
C PHE A 101 -19.43 -5.90 8.37
N ARG A 102 -19.65 -4.68 8.87
CA ARG A 102 -18.64 -3.91 9.62
C ARG A 102 -17.97 -4.71 10.74
N ALA A 103 -18.75 -5.41 11.56
CA ALA A 103 -18.21 -6.19 12.67
C ALA A 103 -17.28 -7.32 12.20
N GLN A 104 -17.62 -7.98 11.09
CA GLN A 104 -16.80 -9.01 10.47
C GLN A 104 -15.50 -8.43 9.91
N TYR A 105 -15.58 -7.27 9.23
CA TYR A 105 -14.40 -6.55 8.76
C TYR A 105 -13.51 -6.08 9.89
N ASP A 106 -14.05 -5.50 10.95
CA ASP A 106 -13.28 -5.05 12.11
C ASP A 106 -12.50 -6.22 12.73
N LYS A 107 -13.14 -7.40 12.88
CA LYS A 107 -12.47 -8.62 13.33
C LYS A 107 -11.37 -9.07 12.36
N ALA A 108 -11.67 -9.11 11.07
CA ALA A 108 -10.70 -9.54 10.05
C ALA A 108 -9.47 -8.62 10.01
N VAL A 109 -9.68 -7.30 10.10
CA VAL A 109 -8.61 -6.30 10.18
C VAL A 109 -7.79 -6.47 11.45
N LEU A 110 -8.40 -6.59 12.62
CA LEU A 110 -7.65 -6.76 13.87
C LEU A 110 -6.77 -8.01 13.84
N ASP A 111 -7.31 -9.13 13.38
CA ASP A 111 -6.53 -10.36 13.20
C ASP A 111 -5.38 -10.14 12.20
N MET A 112 -5.66 -9.51 11.06
CA MET A 112 -4.64 -9.19 10.05
C MET A 112 -3.51 -8.34 10.64
N LEU A 113 -3.83 -7.27 11.36
CA LEU A 113 -2.86 -6.36 11.96
C LEU A 113 -1.98 -7.12 12.97
N ASN A 114 -2.58 -7.90 13.87
CA ASN A 114 -1.87 -8.70 14.87
C ASN A 114 -0.97 -9.76 14.23
N GLU A 115 -1.49 -10.46 13.22
CA GLU A 115 -0.79 -11.57 12.59
C GLU A 115 0.32 -11.11 11.65
N THR A 116 0.24 -9.92 11.08
CA THR A 116 1.16 -9.53 9.98
C THR A 116 1.95 -8.25 10.22
N SER A 117 1.70 -7.50 11.29
CA SER A 117 2.59 -6.40 11.67
C SER A 117 3.91 -6.96 12.22
N ARG A 118 5.01 -6.77 11.50
CA ARG A 118 6.33 -7.30 11.85
C ARG A 118 7.40 -6.22 11.66
N PRO A 119 8.58 -6.31 12.33
CA PRO A 119 9.61 -5.27 12.23
C PRO A 119 10.09 -4.97 10.79
N TRP A 120 10.06 -5.97 9.90
CA TRP A 120 10.45 -5.83 8.49
C TRP A 120 9.31 -5.35 7.57
N ALA A 121 8.07 -5.35 8.07
CA ALA A 121 6.87 -4.92 7.35
C ALA A 121 5.81 -4.44 8.37
N PRO A 122 5.97 -3.24 8.93
CA PRO A 122 5.07 -2.72 9.95
C PRO A 122 3.73 -2.26 9.37
N TRP A 123 2.67 -2.39 10.18
CA TRP A 123 1.39 -1.73 9.94
C TRP A 123 1.28 -0.41 10.71
N PHE A 124 0.68 0.59 10.06
CA PHE A 124 0.32 1.87 10.65
C PHE A 124 -1.20 2.05 10.57
N ALA A 125 -1.86 2.10 11.74
CA ALA A 125 -3.27 2.44 11.84
C ALA A 125 -3.41 3.97 11.83
N ILE A 126 -3.93 4.52 10.74
CA ILE A 126 -4.03 5.97 10.52
C ILE A 126 -5.50 6.39 10.64
N PRO A 127 -5.85 7.31 11.56
CA PRO A 127 -7.18 7.92 11.60
C PRO A 127 -7.45 8.65 10.28
N ALA A 128 -8.52 8.26 9.60
CA ALA A 128 -8.82 8.68 8.23
C ALA A 128 -10.09 9.52 8.10
N ASP A 129 -10.64 9.99 9.22
CA ASP A 129 -11.83 10.83 9.24
C ASP A 129 -11.54 12.23 8.69
N ASP A 130 -10.43 12.83 9.11
CA ASP A 130 -9.90 14.07 8.54
C ASP A 130 -8.88 13.75 7.44
N LYS A 131 -9.18 14.17 6.20
CA LYS A 131 -8.33 13.87 5.04
C LYS A 131 -6.97 14.59 5.08
N PRO A 132 -6.90 15.91 5.33
CA PRO A 132 -5.61 16.59 5.53
C PRO A 132 -4.72 15.92 6.57
N PHE A 133 -5.26 15.58 7.74
CA PHE A 133 -4.54 14.94 8.83
C PHE A 133 -4.03 13.55 8.43
N MET A 134 -4.90 12.71 7.86
CA MET A 134 -4.53 11.39 7.36
C MET A 134 -3.37 11.45 6.37
N ARG A 135 -3.45 12.38 5.39
CA ARG A 135 -2.38 12.59 4.39
C ARG A 135 -1.08 13.02 5.03
N LEU A 136 -1.14 13.91 6.02
CA LEU A 136 0.03 14.35 6.78
C LEU A 136 0.69 13.18 7.52
N GLN A 137 -0.09 12.32 8.18
CA GLN A 137 0.45 11.16 8.89
C GLN A 137 1.13 10.16 7.94
N VAL A 138 0.50 9.83 6.82
CA VAL A 138 1.10 8.95 5.80
C VAL A 138 2.39 9.56 5.25
N ALA A 139 2.38 10.84 4.89
CA ALA A 139 3.56 11.54 4.39
C ALA A 139 4.70 11.56 5.42
N ARG A 140 4.37 11.72 6.71
CA ARG A 140 5.36 11.70 7.80
C ARG A 140 6.05 10.35 7.92
N VAL A 141 5.29 9.26 7.89
CA VAL A 141 5.85 7.89 7.95
C VAL A 141 6.71 7.61 6.73
N LEU A 142 6.25 7.97 5.53
CA LEU A 142 7.03 7.83 4.29
C LEU A 142 8.34 8.61 4.36
N HIS A 143 8.28 9.89 4.79
CA HIS A 143 9.46 10.72 4.95
C HIS A 143 10.46 10.11 5.94
N GLN A 144 9.99 9.62 7.09
CA GLN A 144 10.84 8.98 8.10
C GLN A 144 11.53 7.72 7.54
N ALA A 145 10.80 6.89 6.80
CA ALA A 145 11.37 5.70 6.18
C ALA A 145 12.44 6.07 5.14
N LEU A 146 12.14 6.99 4.22
CA LEU A 146 13.09 7.44 3.20
C LEU A 146 14.32 8.12 3.81
N ALA A 147 14.13 8.96 4.84
CA ALA A 147 15.23 9.63 5.54
C ALA A 147 16.12 8.68 6.33
N SER A 148 15.64 7.49 6.69
CA SER A 148 16.44 6.45 7.35
C SER A 148 17.38 5.70 6.40
N LEU A 149 17.13 5.80 5.09
CA LEU A 149 17.96 5.16 4.08
C LEU A 149 19.18 6.03 3.76
N PRO A 150 20.35 5.43 3.48
CA PRO A 150 21.57 6.16 3.12
C PRO A 150 21.51 6.64 1.65
N LEU A 151 20.49 7.43 1.31
CA LEU A 151 20.28 7.96 -0.03
C LEU A 151 21.21 9.16 -0.26
N ALA A 152 22.02 9.08 -1.31
CA ALA A 152 22.84 10.17 -1.79
C ALA A 152 22.83 10.18 -3.31
N TYR A 153 22.92 11.37 -3.91
CA TYR A 153 23.19 11.46 -5.34
C TYR A 153 24.58 10.88 -5.62
N PRO A 154 24.75 10.10 -6.71
CA PRO A 154 26.06 9.62 -7.11
C PRO A 154 26.99 10.82 -7.32
N GLN A 155 28.17 10.76 -6.72
CA GLN A 155 29.21 11.77 -6.93
C GLN A 155 30.08 11.29 -8.09
N PRO A 156 30.27 12.13 -9.13
CA PRO A 156 31.19 11.80 -10.21
C PRO A 156 32.61 11.65 -9.65
N ASP A 157 33.37 10.72 -10.22
CA ASP A 157 34.81 10.65 -9.94
C ASP A 157 35.58 11.60 -10.88
N ALA A 158 36.90 11.73 -10.65
CA ALA A 158 37.74 12.63 -11.45
C ALA A 158 37.74 12.28 -12.95
N ARG A 159 37.46 11.01 -13.32
CA ARG A 159 37.36 10.58 -14.70
C ARG A 159 36.03 11.00 -15.30
N ASP A 160 34.93 10.81 -14.58
CA ASP A 160 33.61 11.27 -14.98
C ASP A 160 33.61 12.79 -15.21
N ASP A 161 34.23 13.56 -14.31
CA ASP A 161 34.36 15.02 -14.45
C ASP A 161 35.13 15.40 -15.72
N GLN A 162 36.26 14.73 -15.99
CA GLN A 162 37.08 15.00 -17.17
C GLN A 162 36.37 14.61 -18.47
N GLU A 163 35.60 13.52 -18.46
CA GLU A 163 34.76 13.11 -19.59
C GLU A 163 33.63 14.13 -19.82
N MET A 164 32.96 14.58 -18.76
CA MET A 164 31.93 15.61 -18.84
C MET A 164 32.46 16.95 -19.36
N GLU A 165 33.63 17.40 -18.92
CA GLU A 165 34.29 18.60 -19.46
C GLU A 165 34.61 18.46 -20.95
N THR A 166 35.12 17.31 -21.35
CA THR A 166 35.46 17.02 -22.76
C THR A 166 34.20 17.05 -23.63
N VAL A 167 33.12 16.38 -23.18
CA VAL A 167 31.83 16.38 -23.87
C VAL A 167 31.24 17.79 -23.92
N ALA A 168 31.28 18.53 -22.82
CA ALA A 168 30.80 19.91 -22.75
C ALA A 168 31.55 20.83 -23.72
N MET A 169 32.88 20.70 -23.80
CA MET A 169 33.70 21.46 -24.75
C MET A 169 33.32 21.15 -26.21
N ARG A 170 33.09 19.87 -26.53
CA ARG A 170 32.65 19.44 -27.87
C ARG A 170 31.27 20.01 -28.23
N LEU A 171 30.31 19.95 -27.30
CA LEU A 171 28.95 20.47 -27.50
C LEU A 171 28.93 21.98 -27.66
N ARG A 172 29.75 22.72 -26.88
CA ARG A 172 29.90 24.19 -27.03
C ARG A 172 30.42 24.55 -28.42
N LYS A 173 31.47 23.88 -28.90
CA LYS A 173 31.97 24.08 -30.28
C LYS A 173 30.90 23.81 -31.35
N GLN A 174 30.05 22.80 -31.17
CA GLN A 174 28.94 22.55 -32.11
C GLN A 174 27.86 23.65 -32.09
N LEU A 175 27.61 24.25 -30.93
CA LEU A 175 26.62 25.33 -30.77
C LEU A 175 27.15 26.69 -31.23
N ASP A 176 28.43 26.95 -31.01
CA ASP A 176 29.11 28.18 -31.43
C ASP A 176 29.39 28.21 -32.95
N GLY A 177 29.12 27.09 -33.63
CA GLY A 177 29.34 26.91 -35.06
C GLY A 177 30.81 26.65 -35.37
N ASP A 178 31.05 25.62 -36.18
CA ASP A 178 31.99 25.84 -37.29
C ASP A 178 31.56 27.07 -38.09
#